data_AF-A0A7J3NNI0-F1
#
_entry.id   AF-A0A7J3NNI0-F1
#
_cell.length_a   1.000
_cell.length_b   1.000
_cell.length_c   1.000
_cell.angle_alpha   90.00
_cell.angle_beta   90.00
_cell.angle_gamma   90.00
#
_symmetry.space_group_name_H-M   'P 1'
#
loop_
_entity.id
_entity.type
_entity.pdbx_description
1 polymer ?
#
loop_
_entity_poly.entity_id
_entity_poly.type
_entity_poly.pdbx_seq_one_letter_code
_entity_poly.pdbx_strand_id
1 'polypeptide(L)'
;MSNERKFEIDVEVIKTPAGNVPTAKTVERIIEGMNVLSEDLSSVSSSLSESLKHITTELKSIKKMMSKTTVSSEATMEAVKRLEKKINQFSKEEAERWRRLQQVLTLITEVLKVIHNEVNEKSIRTTSKIDKLLSLLAPTTPAKTVPAKLDKPAKPLKKVT
;
A
#
# COMPACT_ATOMS: atom_id res chain seq x y z
N MET A 1 9.69 7.67 -51.03
CA MET A 1 9.10 7.30 -52.33
C MET A 1 10.16 6.58 -53.12
N SER A 2 10.08 5.24 -53.19
CA SER A 2 10.99 4.41 -53.97
C SER A 2 10.50 4.39 -55.42
N ASN A 3 11.22 5.05 -56.32
CA ASN A 3 11.06 4.78 -57.75
C ASN A 3 11.59 3.36 -57.99
N GLU A 4 10.68 2.40 -58.18
CA GLU A 4 11.04 1.08 -58.71
C GLU A 4 11.58 1.27 -60.13
N ARG A 5 12.91 1.39 -60.29
CA ARG A 5 13.54 1.31 -61.60
C ARG A 5 13.47 -0.14 -62.07
N LYS A 6 12.43 -0.49 -62.82
CA LYS A 6 12.36 -1.78 -63.51
C LYS A 6 13.33 -1.74 -64.68
N PHE A 7 14.33 -2.60 -64.65
CA PHE A 7 15.27 -2.79 -65.75
C PHE A 7 14.69 -3.85 -66.69
N GLU A 8 14.05 -3.40 -67.77
CA GLU A 8 13.51 -4.29 -68.80
C GLU A 8 14.60 -4.58 -69.83
N ILE A 9 14.97 -5.86 -69.97
CA ILE A 9 16.05 -6.29 -70.87
C ILE A 9 15.44 -7.11 -71.99
N ASP A 10 15.29 -6.48 -73.15
CA ASP A 10 14.97 -7.19 -74.39
C ASP A 10 16.21 -7.94 -74.90
N VAL A 11 16.08 -9.27 -75.02
CA VAL A 11 17.16 -10.16 -75.47
C VAL A 11 17.13 -10.27 -76.98
N GLU A 12 17.93 -9.46 -77.66
CA GLU A 12 18.16 -9.57 -79.10
C GLU A 12 19.20 -10.66 -79.37
N VAL A 13 18.86 -11.59 -80.27
CA VAL A 13 19.64 -12.81 -80.53
C VAL A 13 20.05 -12.89 -82.00
N ILE A 14 21.31 -13.22 -82.27
CA ILE A 14 21.80 -13.57 -83.60
C ILE A 14 21.82 -15.08 -83.78
N LYS A 15 21.41 -15.55 -84.96
CA LYS A 15 21.37 -16.97 -85.30
C LYS A 15 22.73 -17.40 -85.83
N THR A 16 23.40 -18.29 -85.10
CA THR A 16 24.71 -18.84 -85.50
C THR A 16 24.61 -20.35 -85.75
N PRO A 17 25.60 -20.98 -86.42
CA PRO A 17 25.60 -22.43 -86.64
C PRO A 17 25.57 -23.25 -85.34
N ALA A 18 26.03 -22.68 -84.22
CA ALA A 18 25.99 -23.28 -82.89
C ALA A 18 24.68 -23.00 -82.11
N GLY A 19 23.76 -22.21 -82.68
CA GLY A 19 22.51 -21.80 -82.05
C GLY A 19 22.32 -20.30 -81.97
N ASN A 20 21.23 -19.86 -81.33
CA ASN A 20 20.98 -18.45 -81.09
C ASN A 20 21.89 -17.95 -79.96
N VAL A 21 22.67 -16.89 -80.21
CA VAL A 21 23.50 -16.24 -79.18
C VAL A 21 23.10 -14.76 -79.01
N PRO A 22 23.09 -14.23 -77.78
CA PRO A 22 22.75 -12.84 -77.52
C PRO A 22 23.68 -11.88 -78.27
N THR A 23 23.14 -10.73 -78.68
CA THR A 23 23.94 -9.66 -79.25
C THR A 23 24.85 -9.02 -78.17
N ALA A 24 25.96 -8.43 -78.61
CA ALA A 24 26.85 -7.67 -77.72
C ALA A 24 26.10 -6.55 -76.98
N LYS A 25 25.15 -5.88 -77.64
CA LYS A 25 24.29 -4.85 -77.03
C LYS A 25 23.41 -5.40 -75.89
N THR A 26 22.85 -6.61 -76.06
CA THR A 26 22.09 -7.26 -74.99
C THR A 26 22.99 -7.59 -73.80
N VAL A 27 24.22 -8.05 -74.05
CA VAL A 27 25.20 -8.31 -72.98
C VAL A 27 25.60 -7.01 -72.24
N GLU A 28 25.81 -5.91 -72.96
CA GLU A 28 26.07 -4.58 -72.37
C GLU A 28 24.92 -4.12 -71.47
N ARG A 29 23.65 -4.24 -71.91
CA ARG A 29 22.48 -3.88 -71.08
C ARG A 29 22.35 -4.76 -69.83
N ILE A 30 22.71 -6.04 -69.92
CA ILE A 30 22.74 -6.95 -68.75
C ILE A 30 23.81 -6.48 -67.76
N ILE A 31 25.01 -6.16 -68.22
CA ILE A 31 26.10 -5.66 -67.37
C ILE A 31 25.71 -4.33 -66.70
N GLU A 32 25.07 -3.43 -67.44
CA GLU A 32 24.59 -2.15 -66.91
C GLU A 32 23.53 -2.35 -65.83
N GLY A 33 22.55 -3.24 -66.04
CA GLY A 33 21.58 -3.63 -65.02
C GLY A 33 22.22 -4.24 -63.77
N MET A 34 23.24 -5.08 -63.94
CA MET A 34 24.01 -5.64 -62.82
C MET A 34 24.78 -4.57 -62.02
N ASN A 35 25.35 -3.57 -62.69
CA ASN A 35 26.04 -2.48 -62.02
C ASN A 35 25.09 -1.63 -61.16
N VAL A 36 23.89 -1.32 -61.66
CA VAL A 36 22.86 -0.60 -60.90
C VAL A 36 22.44 -1.40 -59.66
N LEU A 37 22.19 -2.70 -59.82
CA LEU A 37 21.84 -3.59 -58.70
C LEU A 37 22.98 -3.68 -57.67
N SER A 38 24.24 -3.68 -58.12
CA SER A 38 25.40 -3.68 -57.23
C SER A 38 25.50 -2.37 -56.44
N GLU A 39 25.23 -1.24 -57.07
CA GLU A 39 25.22 0.07 -56.41
C GLU A 39 24.09 0.14 -55.36
N ASP A 40 22.87 -0.26 -55.73
CA ASP A 40 21.73 -0.33 -54.81
C ASP A 40 22.02 -1.27 -53.63
N LEU A 41 22.59 -2.45 -53.89
CA LEU A 41 22.98 -3.40 -52.84
C LEU A 41 24.02 -2.78 -51.88
N SER A 42 24.99 -2.02 -52.41
CA SER A 42 25.98 -1.33 -51.59
C SER A 42 25.34 -0.24 -50.71
N SER A 43 24.34 0.48 -51.23
CA SER A 43 23.60 1.51 -50.50
C SER A 43 22.71 0.94 -49.40
N VAL A 44 22.07 -0.20 -49.66
CA VAL A 44 21.27 -0.92 -48.65
C VAL A 44 22.18 -1.48 -47.57
N SER A 45 23.33 -2.05 -47.94
CA SER A 45 24.31 -2.57 -46.99
C SER A 45 24.86 -1.46 -46.08
N SER A 46 25.19 -0.29 -46.62
CA SER A 46 25.69 0.84 -45.84
C SER A 46 24.62 1.39 -44.88
N SER A 47 23.39 1.57 -45.37
CA SER A 47 22.23 1.98 -44.55
C SER A 47 21.92 0.98 -43.42
N LEU A 48 21.98 -0.31 -43.71
CA LEU A 48 21.80 -1.36 -42.71
C LEU A 48 22.92 -1.33 -41.67
N SER A 49 24.17 -1.15 -42.10
CA SER A 49 25.33 -1.05 -41.20
C SER A 49 25.21 0.16 -40.27
N GLU A 50 24.76 1.30 -40.79
CA GLU A 50 24.51 2.51 -40.00
C GLU A 50 23.36 2.30 -39.01
N SER A 51 22.27 1.67 -39.45
CA SER A 51 21.15 1.29 -38.58
C SER A 51 21.59 0.35 -37.45
N LEU A 52 22.42 -0.66 -37.75
CA LEU A 52 22.97 -1.57 -36.74
C LEU A 52 23.90 -0.86 -35.76
N LYS A 53 24.70 0.11 -36.22
CA LYS A 53 25.51 0.96 -35.33
C LYS A 53 24.63 1.78 -34.41
N HIS A 54 23.58 2.41 -34.92
CA HIS A 54 22.62 3.15 -34.11
C HIS A 54 21.97 2.24 -33.05
N ILE A 55 21.42 1.10 -33.44
CA ILE A 55 20.83 0.12 -32.52
C ILE A 55 21.83 -0.31 -31.44
N THR A 56 23.09 -0.55 -31.81
CA THR A 56 24.13 -0.96 -30.85
C THR A 56 24.42 0.14 -29.81
N THR A 57 24.43 1.40 -30.23
CA THR A 57 24.64 2.53 -29.33
C THR A 57 23.45 2.75 -28.40
N GLU A 58 22.21 2.61 -28.90
CA GLU A 58 21.00 2.66 -28.09
C GLU A 58 20.96 1.52 -27.06
N LEU A 59 21.27 0.29 -27.46
CA LEU A 59 21.36 -0.86 -26.54
C LEU A 59 22.37 -0.62 -25.41
N LYS A 60 23.51 -0.01 -25.73
CA LYS A 60 24.50 0.37 -24.72
C LYS A 60 23.97 1.43 -23.75
N SER A 61 23.22 2.41 -24.25
CA SER A 61 22.56 3.44 -23.44
C SER A 61 21.49 2.84 -22.53
N ILE A 62 20.63 1.98 -23.06
CA ILE A 62 19.60 1.26 -22.30
C ILE A 62 20.25 0.43 -21.20
N LYS A 63 21.31 -0.34 -21.50
CA LYS A 63 22.05 -1.12 -20.49
C LYS A 63 22.58 -0.25 -19.35
N LYS A 64 23.10 0.95 -19.67
CA LYS A 64 23.59 1.91 -18.67
C LYS A 64 22.44 2.46 -17.82
N MET A 65 21.29 2.79 -18.43
CA MET A 65 20.10 3.24 -17.70
C MET A 65 19.59 2.15 -16.77
N MET A 66 19.44 0.91 -17.26
CA MET A 66 19.01 -0.23 -16.44
C MET A 66 19.91 -0.42 -15.23
N SER A 67 21.23 -0.38 -15.41
CA SER A 67 22.19 -0.52 -14.30
C SER A 67 22.01 0.57 -13.24
N LYS A 68 21.81 1.82 -13.66
CA LYS A 68 21.54 2.94 -12.74
C LYS A 68 20.21 2.76 -12.00
N THR A 69 19.17 2.36 -12.71
CA THR A 69 17.84 2.12 -12.13
C THR A 69 17.87 0.98 -11.12
N THR A 70 18.60 -0.11 -11.40
CA THR A 70 18.77 -1.22 -10.46
C THR A 70 19.45 -0.76 -9.16
N VAL A 71 20.57 -0.05 -9.26
CA VAL A 71 21.28 0.49 -8.07
C VAL A 71 20.38 1.46 -7.29
N SER A 72 19.69 2.35 -7.99
CA SER A 72 18.75 3.28 -7.35
C SER A 72 17.59 2.55 -6.66
N SER A 73 17.05 1.51 -7.29
CA SER A 73 15.96 0.70 -6.74
C SER A 73 16.41 -0.10 -5.51
N GLU A 74 17.66 -0.56 -5.49
CA GLU A 74 18.22 -1.24 -4.32
C GLU A 74 18.39 -0.26 -3.15
N ALA A 75 18.88 0.95 -3.42
CA ALA A 75 19.00 2.00 -2.42
C ALA A 75 17.63 2.43 -1.84
N THR A 76 16.59 2.55 -2.69
CA THR A 76 15.23 2.85 -2.21
C THR A 76 14.66 1.68 -1.39
N MET A 77 14.90 0.44 -1.80
CA MET A 77 14.45 -0.73 -1.04
C MET A 77 15.13 -0.82 0.33
N GLU A 78 16.42 -0.50 0.41
CA GLU A 78 17.16 -0.42 1.68
C GLU A 78 16.61 0.69 2.59
N ALA A 79 16.28 1.86 2.02
CA ALA A 79 15.64 2.94 2.76
C ALA A 79 14.25 2.56 3.28
N VAL A 80 13.44 1.86 2.47
CA VAL A 80 12.13 1.33 2.88
C VAL A 80 12.28 0.33 4.04
N LYS A 81 13.23 -0.61 3.97
CA LYS A 81 13.52 -1.54 5.07
C LYS A 81 13.90 -0.82 6.36
N ARG A 82 14.67 0.28 6.27
CA ARG A 82 15.02 1.10 7.45
C ARG A 82 13.80 1.80 8.04
N LEU A 83 12.90 2.32 7.20
CA LEU A 83 11.64 2.91 7.65
C LEU A 83 10.74 1.88 8.30
N GLU A 84 10.61 0.69 7.72
CA GLU A 84 9.84 -0.42 8.29
C GLU A 84 10.36 -0.81 9.69
N LYS A 85 11.68 -0.91 9.86
CA LYS A 85 12.29 -1.14 11.18
C LYS A 85 11.94 -0.04 12.18
N LYS A 86 11.98 1.23 11.78
CA LYS A 86 11.62 2.37 12.65
C LYS A 86 10.14 2.34 13.05
N ILE A 87 9.24 2.05 12.09
CA ILE A 87 7.81 1.93 12.35
C ILE A 87 7.54 0.79 13.35
N ASN A 88 8.17 -0.37 13.14
CA ASN A 88 8.05 -1.51 14.03
C ASN A 88 8.57 -1.23 15.44
N GLN A 89 9.67 -0.49 15.56
CA GLN A 89 10.19 -0.06 16.86
C GLN A 89 9.23 0.91 17.55
N PHE A 90 8.77 1.94 16.84
CA PHE A 90 7.81 2.92 17.36
C PHE A 90 6.53 2.25 17.84
N SER A 91 5.99 1.31 17.06
CA SER A 91 4.79 0.54 17.43
C SER A 91 4.99 -0.26 18.73
N LYS A 92 6.17 -0.87 18.93
CA LYS A 92 6.49 -1.58 20.18
C LYS A 92 6.58 -0.63 21.38
N GLU A 93 7.28 0.49 21.22
CA GLU A 93 7.40 1.50 22.27
C GLU A 93 6.02 2.08 22.67
N GLU A 94 5.15 2.30 21.68
CA GLU A 94 3.81 2.79 21.91
C GLU A 94 2.92 1.74 22.60
N ALA A 95 3.01 0.46 22.20
CA ALA A 95 2.33 -0.63 22.89
C ALA A 95 2.77 -0.75 24.37
N GLU A 96 4.06 -0.56 24.66
CA GLU A 96 4.54 -0.52 26.04
C GLU A 96 4.02 0.69 26.82
N ARG A 97 3.99 1.88 26.21
CA ARG A 97 3.38 3.08 26.82
C ARG A 97 1.92 2.85 27.16
N TRP A 98 1.14 2.27 26.26
CA TRP A 98 -0.26 1.92 26.50
C TRP A 98 -0.41 0.92 27.65
N ARG A 99 0.45 -0.10 27.73
CA ARG A 99 0.46 -1.04 28.85
C ARG A 99 0.74 -0.34 30.18
N ARG A 100 1.71 0.58 30.23
CA ARG A 100 2.01 1.36 31.44
C ARG A 100 0.83 2.25 31.85
N LEU A 101 0.19 2.90 30.89
CA LEU A 101 -1.01 3.71 31.15
C LEU A 101 -2.16 2.86 31.71
N GLN A 102 -2.38 1.66 31.18
CA GLN A 102 -3.38 0.74 31.74
C GLN A 102 -3.06 0.36 33.19
N GLN A 103 -1.80 0.05 33.50
CA GLN A 103 -1.39 -0.25 34.88
C GLN A 103 -1.66 0.93 35.84
N VAL A 104 -1.34 2.15 35.42
CA VAL A 104 -1.62 3.36 36.21
C VAL A 104 -3.13 3.55 36.39
N LEU A 105 -3.93 3.35 35.35
CA LEU A 105 -5.39 3.45 35.44
C LEU A 105 -5.98 2.41 36.40
N THR A 106 -5.45 1.18 36.40
CA THR A 106 -5.84 0.13 37.36
C THR A 106 -5.53 0.57 38.79
N LEU A 107 -4.33 1.07 39.06
CA LEU A 107 -3.94 1.57 40.38
C LEU A 107 -4.84 2.73 40.84
N ILE A 108 -5.12 3.70 39.96
CA ILE A 108 -6.04 4.81 40.26
C ILE A 108 -7.43 4.27 40.61
N THR A 109 -7.92 3.27 39.87
CA THR A 109 -9.23 2.65 40.11
C THR A 109 -9.27 1.96 41.48
N GLU A 110 -8.20 1.26 41.86
CA GLU A 110 -8.09 0.63 43.19
C GLU A 110 -8.06 1.66 44.31
N VAL A 111 -7.26 2.72 44.17
CA VAL A 111 -7.20 3.82 45.16
C VAL A 111 -8.56 4.49 45.29
N LEU A 112 -9.25 4.77 44.18
CA LEU A 112 -10.60 5.34 44.20
C LEU A 112 -11.60 4.45 44.93
N LYS A 113 -11.51 3.11 44.78
CA LYS A 113 -12.36 2.18 45.54
C LYS A 113 -12.09 2.25 47.03
N VAL A 114 -10.82 2.33 47.45
CA VAL A 114 -10.45 2.46 48.87
C VAL A 114 -11.02 3.75 49.44
N ILE A 115 -10.79 4.88 48.77
CA ILE A 115 -11.32 6.19 49.18
C ILE A 115 -12.86 6.15 49.26
N HIS A 116 -13.52 5.57 48.26
CA HIS A 116 -14.98 5.44 48.24
C HIS A 116 -15.49 4.66 49.46
N ASN A 117 -14.86 3.53 49.78
CA ASN A 117 -15.22 2.72 50.94
C ASN A 117 -15.01 3.47 52.26
N GLU A 118 -13.89 4.17 52.43
CA GLU A 118 -13.61 4.97 53.63
C GLU A 118 -14.61 6.10 53.82
N VAL A 119 -14.95 6.81 52.74
CA VAL A 119 -15.98 7.87 52.77
C VAL A 119 -17.33 7.29 53.13
N ASN A 120 -17.71 6.15 52.54
CA ASN A 120 -18.97 5.47 52.84
C ASN A 120 -19.04 5.02 54.31
N GLU A 121 -17.98 4.41 54.84
CA GLU A 121 -17.91 4.05 56.25
C GLU A 121 -18.04 5.26 57.18
N LYS A 122 -17.30 6.34 56.90
CA LYS A 122 -17.40 7.58 57.70
C LYS A 122 -18.80 8.18 57.63
N SER A 123 -19.43 8.15 56.46
CA SER A 123 -20.81 8.58 56.27
C SER A 123 -21.75 7.76 57.15
N ILE A 124 -21.72 6.43 57.06
CA ILE A 124 -22.56 5.53 57.88
C ILE A 124 -22.34 5.79 59.37
N ARG A 125 -21.08 5.91 59.83
CA ARG A 125 -20.77 6.20 61.24
C ARG A 125 -21.33 7.55 61.69
N THR A 126 -21.26 8.56 60.83
CA THR A 126 -21.76 9.91 61.14
C THR A 126 -23.29 9.92 61.18
N THR A 127 -23.96 9.31 60.21
CA THR A 127 -25.42 9.13 60.21
C THR A 127 -25.88 8.39 61.45
N SER A 128 -25.23 7.28 61.81
CA SER A 128 -25.56 6.52 63.03
C SER A 128 -25.39 7.35 64.31
N LYS A 129 -24.35 8.19 64.39
CA LYS A 129 -24.19 9.13 65.52
C LYS A 129 -25.31 10.15 65.57
N ILE A 130 -25.70 10.71 64.42
CA ILE A 130 -26.82 11.65 64.32
C ILE A 130 -28.12 10.96 64.76
N ASP A 131 -28.42 9.75 64.28
CA ASP A 131 -29.61 8.99 64.68
C ASP A 131 -29.63 8.71 66.19
N LYS A 132 -28.46 8.40 66.78
CA LYS A 132 -28.32 8.22 68.22
C LYS A 132 -28.58 9.52 68.99
N LEU A 133 -28.10 10.66 68.50
CA LEU A 133 -28.39 11.95 69.11
C LEU A 133 -29.88 12.30 68.99
N LEU A 134 -30.47 12.09 67.82
CA LEU A 134 -31.90 12.33 67.58
C LEU A 134 -32.79 11.45 68.47
N SER A 135 -32.43 10.19 68.70
CA SER A 135 -33.16 9.31 69.62
C SER A 135 -33.00 9.68 71.10
N LEU A 136 -31.90 10.32 71.50
CA LEU A 136 -31.74 10.89 72.85
C LEU A 136 -32.51 12.21 73.03
N LEU A 137 -32.73 12.95 71.95
CA LEU A 137 -33.55 14.16 71.90
C LEU A 137 -35.05 13.85 71.75
N ALA A 138 -35.41 12.65 71.32
CA ALA A 138 -36.79 12.19 71.31
C ALA A 138 -37.30 12.12 72.76
N PRO A 139 -38.37 12.86 73.11
CA PRO A 139 -38.88 12.83 74.47
C PRO A 139 -39.28 11.40 74.86
N THR A 140 -38.74 10.91 75.98
CA THR A 140 -39.25 9.71 76.65
C THR A 140 -40.63 10.02 77.21
N THR A 141 -41.66 9.96 76.38
CA THR A 141 -43.02 9.82 76.86
C THR A 141 -43.20 8.36 77.28
N PRO A 142 -43.49 8.07 78.56
CA PRO A 142 -43.88 6.74 78.96
C PRO A 142 -45.14 6.35 78.19
N ALA A 143 -45.14 5.13 77.67
CA ALA A 143 -46.25 4.52 76.97
C ALA A 143 -47.52 4.65 77.82
N LYS A 144 -48.48 5.46 77.37
CA LYS A 144 -49.87 5.36 77.82
C LYS A 144 -50.51 4.25 76.99
N THR A 145 -50.52 3.04 77.54
CA THR A 145 -51.34 1.92 77.10
C THR A 145 -52.81 2.35 77.03
N VAL A 146 -53.40 2.34 75.83
CA VAL A 146 -54.86 2.30 75.60
C VAL A 146 -55.08 1.38 74.38
N PRO A 147 -56.09 0.49 74.40
CA PRO A 147 -55.99 -0.83 73.78
C PRO A 147 -56.32 -0.89 72.29
N ALA A 148 -55.96 -2.04 71.72
CA ALA A 148 -56.14 -2.47 70.35
C ALA A 148 -57.53 -2.22 69.75
N LYS A 149 -57.54 -1.79 68.49
CA LYS A 149 -58.52 -2.25 67.50
C LYS A 149 -57.78 -2.74 66.26
N LEU A 150 -57.92 -4.04 66.03
CA LEU A 150 -57.66 -4.73 64.76
C LEU A 150 -58.53 -4.14 63.63
N ASP A 151 -58.01 -4.28 62.40
CA ASP A 151 -58.65 -4.38 61.07
C ASP A 151 -58.00 -3.40 60.08
N LYS A 152 -57.42 -3.76 58.92
CA LYS A 152 -57.37 -4.94 58.03
C LYS A 152 -56.16 -4.76 57.08
N PRO A 153 -55.67 -5.80 56.38
CA PRO A 153 -54.54 -5.67 55.45
C PRO A 153 -55.01 -5.14 54.08
N ALA A 154 -54.38 -4.05 53.61
CA ALA A 154 -54.52 -3.58 52.22
C ALA A 154 -53.35 -4.10 51.36
N LYS A 155 -53.72 -4.71 50.23
CA LYS A 155 -52.89 -5.37 49.20
C LYS A 155 -51.79 -4.47 48.60
N PRO A 156 -50.71 -5.06 48.05
CA PRO A 156 -49.63 -4.30 47.40
C PRO A 156 -50.07 -3.75 46.03
N LEU A 157 -49.75 -2.48 45.78
CA LEU A 157 -49.84 -1.88 44.45
C LEU A 157 -48.71 -2.45 43.56
N LYS A 158 -49.12 -2.98 42.41
CA LYS A 158 -48.25 -3.48 41.34
C LYS A 158 -47.35 -2.35 40.82
N LYS A 159 -46.08 -2.69 40.54
CA LYS A 159 -45.18 -1.88 39.70
C LYS A 159 -45.84 -1.68 38.33
N VAL A 160 -45.89 -0.43 37.87
CA VAL A 160 -46.12 -0.10 36.47
C VAL A 160 -44.73 0.11 35.84
N THR A 161 -44.51 -0.64 34.77
CA THR A 161 -43.42 -0.56 33.78
C THR A 161 -43.24 0.82 33.20
#